data_AF-A0A3C1G4B0-F1
#
_entry.id   AF-A0A3C1G4B0-F1
#
_cell.length_a   1.000
_cell.length_b   1.000
_cell.length_c   1.000
_cell.angle_alpha   90.00
_cell.angle_beta   90.00
_cell.angle_gamma   90.00
#
_symmetry.space_group_name_H-M   'P 1'
#
loop_
_entity.id
_entity.type
_entity.pdbx_description
1 polymer ?
#
loop_
_entity_poly.entity_id
_entity_poly.type
_entity_poly.pdbx_seq_one_letter_code
_entity_poly.pdbx_strand_id
1 'polypeptide(L)' 'MAYKDLREFIATLKDRGLLHRVAVEVDPILEISEITDRMCKSPN' A
#
# COMPACT_ATOMS: atom_id res chain seq x y z
N MET A 1 -11.31 -14.99 -9.09
CA MET A 1 -10.20 -15.48 -9.94
C MET A 1 -8.91 -15.20 -9.21
N ALA A 2 -7.95 -16.12 -9.26
CA ALA A 2 -6.59 -15.79 -8.83
C ALA A 2 -6.07 -14.67 -9.76
N TYR A 3 -5.38 -13.68 -9.20
CA TYR A 3 -4.68 -12.68 -10.01
C TYR A 3 -3.61 -13.39 -10.84
N LYS A 4 -3.47 -13.00 -12.11
CA LYS A 4 -2.46 -13.51 -13.04
C LYS A 4 -1.06 -13.20 -12.57
N ASP A 5 -0.86 -12.02 -11.99
CA ASP A 5 0.42 -11.59 -11.41
C ASP A 5 0.22 -10.50 -10.33
N LEU A 6 1.35 -10.06 -9.74
CA LEU A 6 1.35 -9.01 -8.72
C LEU A 6 0.88 -7.64 -9.26
N ARG A 7 1.11 -7.33 -10.53
CA ARG A 7 0.70 -6.04 -11.11
C ARG A 7 -0.82 -5.96 -11.25
N GLU A 8 -1.45 -7.05 -11.66
CA GLU A 8 -2.92 -7.15 -11.71
C GLU A 8 -3.55 -7.03 -10.32
N PHE A 9 -2.93 -7.64 -9.30
CA PHE A 9 -3.37 -7.46 -7.92
C PHE A 9 -3.30 -6.00 -7.48
N ILE A 10 -2.16 -5.33 -7.70
CA ILE A 10 -1.98 -3.91 -7.37
C ILE A 10 -2.97 -3.01 -8.12
N ALA A 11 -3.22 -3.29 -9.41
CA ALA A 11 -4.22 -2.56 -10.19
C ALA A 11 -5.62 -2.71 -9.60
N THR A 12 -6.00 -3.93 -9.21
CA THR A 12 -7.30 -4.19 -8.57
C THR A 12 -7.45 -3.43 -7.25
N LEU A 13 -6.40 -3.33 -6.43
CA LEU A 13 -6.43 -2.55 -5.19
C LEU A 13 -6.61 -1.05 -5.48
N LYS A 14 -5.91 -0.51 -6.49
CA LYS A 14 -6.07 0.88 -6.92
C LYS A 14 -7.50 1.16 -7.38
N ASP A 15 -8.06 0.33 -8.25
CA ASP A 15 -9.39 0.55 -8.84
C ASP A 15 -10.52 0.46 -7.82
N ARG A 16 -10.32 -0.30 -6.74
CA ARG A 16 -11.26 -0.41 -5.62
C ARG A 16 -11.06 0.66 -4.54
N GLY A 17 -10.11 1.59 -4.71
CA GLY A 17 -9.78 2.61 -3.71
C GLY A 17 -9.10 2.04 -2.46
N LEU A 18 -8.56 0.82 -2.52
CA LEU A 18 -7.90 0.12 -1.41
C LEU A 18 -6.38 0.30 -1.40
N LEU A 19 -5.83 1.10 -2.33
CA LEU A 19 -4.41 1.41 -2.40
C LEU A 19 -4.21 2.92 -2.33
N HIS A 20 -3.56 3.38 -1.26
CA HIS A 20 -3.06 4.75 -1.16
C HIS A 20 -1.65 4.84 -1.76
N ARG A 21 -1.42 5.82 -2.66
CA ARG A 21 -0.10 6.07 -3.26
C ARG A 21 0.57 7.26 -2.58
N VAL A 22 1.70 7.00 -1.92
CA VAL A 22 2.57 8.03 -1.35
C VAL A 22 3.47 8.56 -2.48
N ALA A 23 3.27 9.82 -2.88
CA ALA A 23 4.03 10.45 -3.97
C ALA A 23 5.16 11.36 -3.48
N VAL A 24 5.17 11.68 -2.18
CA VAL A 24 6.25 12.43 -1.53
C VAL A 24 7.46 11.53 -1.31
N GLU A 25 8.64 12.14 -1.22
CA GLU A 25 9.87 11.44 -0.85
C GLU A 25 9.73 10.87 0.57
N VAL A 26 10.24 9.65 0.76
CA VAL A 26 10.26 8.93 2.05
C VAL A 26 11.60 8.22 2.21
N ASP A 27 12.06 8.11 3.45
CA ASP A 27 13.30 7.45 3.82
C ASP A 27 13.13 5.91 3.84
N PRO A 28 13.98 5.14 3.15
CA PRO A 28 13.95 3.68 3.24
C PRO A 28 14.33 3.15 4.63
N ILE A 29 15.00 3.95 5.46
CA ILE A 29 15.38 3.58 6.82
C ILE A 29 14.25 3.98 7.77
N LEU A 30 13.50 2.96 8.21
CA LEU A 30 12.44 3.02 9.23
C LEU A 30 11.14 3.76 8.83
N GLU A 31 11.18 4.80 8.01
CA GLU A 31 9.98 5.58 7.69
C GLU A 31 8.92 4.75 6.96
N ILE A 32 9.29 4.00 5.92
CA ILE A 32 8.36 3.12 5.18
C ILE A 32 7.69 2.10 6.11
N SER A 33 8.44 1.54 7.07
CA SER A 33 7.88 0.59 8.04
C SER A 33 6.92 1.25 9.02
N GLU A 34 7.20 2.45 9.52
CA GLU A 34 6.31 3.18 10.43
C GLU A 34 5.00 3.60 9.75
N ILE A 35 5.07 4.01 8.47
CA ILE A 35 3.87 4.28 7.67
C ILE A 35 3.01 3.01 7.56
N THR A 36 3.63 1.88 7.23
CA THR A 36 2.94 0.59 7.13
C THR A 36 2.33 0.17 8.47
N ASP A 37 3.08 0.33 9.56
CA ASP A 37 2.66 -0.05 10.91
C ASP A 37 1.40 0.72 11.35
N ARG A 38 1.41 2.04 11.14
CA ARG A 38 0.26 2.90 11.40
C ARG A 38 -0.95 2.47 10.58
N MET A 39 -0.80 2.28 9.27
CA MET A 39 -1.92 1.88 8.41
C MET A 39 -2.54 0.52 8.80
N CYS A 40 -1.74 -0.41 9.31
CA CYS A 40 -2.22 -1.73 9.74
C CYS A 40 -2.86 -1.72 11.14
N LYS A 41 -2.41 -0.83 12.03
CA LYS A 41 -2.80 -0.83 13.45
C LYS A 41 -3.72 0.32 13.84
N SER A 42 -3.89 1.32 12.99
CA SER A 42 -4.81 2.42 13.25
C SER A 42 -6.23 1.85 13.41
N PRO A 43 -6.90 2.13 14.55
CA PRO A 43 -8.32 1.86 14.67
C PRO A 43 -9.01 2.84 13.74
N ASN A 44 -9.67 2.34 12.70
CA ASN A 44 -10.59 3.16 11.91
C ASN A 44 -11.68 3.75 12.79
#